data_AF-A0A3M1UQX2-F1
#
_entry.id   AF-A0A3M1UQX2-F1
#
_cell.length_a   1.000
_cell.length_b   1.000
_cell.length_c   1.000
_cell.angle_alpha   90.00
_cell.angle_beta   90.00
_cell.angle_gamma   90.00
#
_symmetry.space_group_name_H-M   'P 1'
#
loop_
_entity.id
_entity.type
_entity.pdbx_description
1 polymer ?
#
loop_
_entity_poly.entity_id
_entity_poly.type
_entity_poly.pdbx_seq_one_letter_code
_entity_poly.pdbx_strand_id
1 'polypeptide(L)'
;NYTFQTNFILDEVPVLVTYESDIEEATQLLIEAARAHANIAIKETGEEPYVRAELADSGIRLRLRYQTLATDRQRISSAIVFEIVKKFDRSDKVEFAYPHTEVIYRPKEA
;
A
#
# COMPACT_ATOMS: atom_id res chain seq x y z
N ASN A 1 16.90 -33.44 10.87
CA ASN A 1 15.58 -32.82 11.06
C ASN A 1 15.73 -31.37 11.51
N TYR A 2 16.00 -30.41 10.62
CA TYR A 2 15.95 -28.96 10.93
C TYR A 2 15.90 -28.13 9.63
N THR A 3 14.99 -28.47 8.71
CA THR A 3 14.79 -27.72 7.45
C THR A 3 13.35 -27.25 7.32
N PHE A 4 12.78 -26.75 8.43
CA PHE A 4 11.65 -25.84 8.38
C PHE A 4 12.20 -24.43 8.55
N GLN A 5 12.97 -23.96 7.56
CA GLN A 5 13.06 -22.51 7.37
C GLN A 5 11.64 -22.09 7.00
N THR A 6 11.01 -21.32 7.87
CA THR A 6 9.64 -20.85 7.74
C THR A 6 9.49 -20.22 6.36
N ASN A 7 8.61 -20.75 5.50
CA ASN A 7 8.42 -20.33 4.09
C ASN A 7 7.77 -18.95 3.94
N PHE A 8 7.94 -18.07 4.94
CA PHE A 8 7.47 -16.71 4.92
C PHE A 8 8.47 -15.82 4.18
N ILE A 9 7.93 -15.01 3.29
CA ILE A 9 8.66 -14.02 2.52
C ILE A 9 8.06 -12.65 2.77
N LEU A 10 8.90 -11.64 2.71
CA LEU A 10 8.46 -10.25 2.70
C LEU A 10 7.94 -9.91 1.30
N ASP A 11 6.68 -9.49 1.21
CA ASP A 11 6.08 -8.97 -0.02
C ASP A 11 5.65 -7.50 0.17
N GLU A 12 5.35 -6.84 -0.95
CA GLU A 12 5.04 -5.42 -0.97
C GLU A 12 3.83 -5.12 -1.86
N VAL A 13 2.96 -4.23 -1.40
CA VAL A 13 1.87 -3.62 -2.18
C VAL A 13 2.13 -2.11 -2.27
N PRO A 14 2.56 -1.58 -3.43
CA PRO A 14 2.72 -0.15 -3.62
C PRO A 14 1.38 0.51 -3.91
N VAL A 15 1.12 1.63 -3.24
CA VAL A 15 -0.07 2.46 -3.40
C VAL A 15 0.37 3.90 -3.57
N LEU A 16 -0.16 4.59 -4.58
CA LEU A 16 0.13 6.00 -4.82
C LEU A 16 -1.07 6.84 -4.36
N VAL A 17 -0.85 7.72 -3.41
CA VAL A 17 -1.87 8.66 -2.90
C VAL A 17 -1.53 10.09 -3.31
N THR A 18 -2.54 10.95 -3.40
CA THR A 18 -2.35 12.37 -3.75
C THR A 18 -1.50 13.10 -2.71
N TYR A 19 -0.93 14.26 -3.05
CA TYR A 19 -0.18 15.07 -2.09
C TYR A 19 -1.08 15.71 -1.02
N GLU A 20 -2.36 15.81 -1.31
CA GLU A 20 -3.42 16.37 -0.49
C GLU A 20 -3.99 15.35 0.51
N SER A 21 -3.69 14.06 0.33
CA SER A 21 -4.19 12.99 1.19
C SER A 21 -3.59 13.05 2.60
N ASP A 22 -4.38 12.65 3.60
CA ASP A 22 -3.89 12.40 4.95
C ASP A 22 -3.02 11.13 4.97
N ILE A 23 -1.70 11.32 5.05
CA ILE A 23 -0.72 10.23 4.96
C ILE A 23 -0.72 9.34 6.20
N GLU A 24 -1.07 9.88 7.36
CA GLU A 24 -1.20 9.08 8.59
C GLU A 24 -2.41 8.15 8.49
N GLU A 25 -3.55 8.68 8.04
CA GLU A 25 -4.76 7.88 7.82
C GLU A 25 -4.56 6.84 6.71
N ALA A 26 -3.96 7.22 5.58
CA ALA A 26 -3.62 6.29 4.51
C ALA A 26 -2.74 5.14 5.03
N THR A 27 -1.68 5.46 5.80
CA THR A 27 -0.78 4.46 6.40
C THR A 27 -1.54 3.50 7.32
N GLN A 28 -2.42 4.02 8.17
CA GLN A 28 -3.23 3.20 9.06
C GLN A 28 -4.14 2.24 8.27
N LEU A 29 -4.86 2.75 7.27
CA LEU A 29 -5.76 1.94 6.44
C LEU A 29 -5.01 0.82 5.69
N LEU A 30 -3.81 1.11 5.18
CA LEU A 30 -2.95 0.11 4.54
C LEU A 30 -2.53 -1.00 5.52
N ILE A 31 -2.09 -0.65 6.72
CA ILE A 31 -1.70 -1.63 7.75
C ILE A 31 -2.89 -2.49 8.18
N GLU A 32 -4.06 -1.88 8.37
CA GLU A 32 -5.29 -2.61 8.69
C GLU A 32 -5.68 -3.61 7.59
N ALA A 33 -5.56 -3.22 6.32
CA ALA A 33 -5.81 -4.10 5.18
C ALA A 33 -4.84 -5.30 5.18
N ALA A 34 -3.54 -5.07 5.43
CA ALA A 34 -2.56 -6.15 5.56
C ALA A 34 -2.89 -7.08 6.72
N ARG A 35 -3.19 -6.54 7.91
CA ARG A 35 -3.52 -7.35 9.10
C ARG A 35 -4.73 -8.26 8.88
N ALA A 36 -5.72 -7.81 8.13
CA ALA A 36 -6.92 -8.60 7.82
C ALA A 36 -6.61 -9.88 7.02
N HIS A 37 -5.55 -9.88 6.20
CA HIS A 37 -5.25 -10.98 5.27
C HIS A 37 -3.94 -11.71 5.58
N ALA A 38 -2.94 -11.06 6.17
CA ALA A 38 -1.64 -11.63 6.53
C ALA A 38 -1.58 -12.21 7.96
N ASN A 39 -2.74 -12.48 8.58
CA ASN A 39 -2.84 -12.89 9.97
C ASN A 39 -2.05 -14.16 10.33
N ILE A 40 -1.96 -15.13 9.41
CA ILE A 40 -1.18 -16.36 9.59
C ILE A 40 0.29 -16.00 9.75
N ALA A 41 0.83 -15.17 8.85
CA ALA A 41 2.22 -14.77 8.90
C ALA A 41 2.52 -13.97 10.18
N ILE A 42 1.67 -13.01 10.54
CA ILE A 42 1.84 -12.21 11.77
C ILE A 42 1.89 -13.12 13.02
N LYS A 43 1.02 -14.13 13.10
CA LYS A 43 1.00 -15.06 14.24
C LYS A 43 2.25 -15.94 14.31
N GLU A 44 2.75 -16.40 13.18
CA GLU A 44 3.87 -17.34 13.11
C GLU A 44 5.24 -16.64 13.19
N THR A 45 5.37 -15.43 12.64
CA THR A 45 6.64 -14.68 12.63
C THR A 45 6.72 -13.63 13.74
N GLY A 46 5.59 -13.13 14.24
CA GLY A 46 5.54 -11.99 15.16
C GLY A 46 5.85 -10.64 14.49
N GLU A 47 6.02 -10.61 13.16
CA GLU A 47 6.33 -9.39 12.42
C GLU A 47 5.05 -8.66 11.98
N GLU A 48 4.94 -7.40 12.36
CA GLU A 48 3.82 -6.53 11.98
C GLU A 48 4.04 -5.89 10.60
N PRO A 49 2.96 -5.70 9.80
CA PRO A 49 3.03 -4.92 8.58
C PRO A 49 3.45 -3.47 8.86
N TYR A 50 4.18 -2.88 7.93
CA TYR A 50 4.62 -1.48 8.01
C TYR A 50 4.64 -0.83 6.64
N VAL A 51 4.66 0.50 6.61
CA VAL A 51 4.66 1.28 5.37
C VAL A 51 5.97 2.06 5.26
N ARG A 52 6.52 2.15 4.05
CA ARG A 52 7.56 3.11 3.69
C ARG A 52 7.02 4.10 2.67
N ALA A 53 7.48 5.34 2.70
CA ALA A 53 7.03 6.39 1.79
C ALA A 53 8.19 6.89 0.91
N GLU A 54 7.86 7.23 -0.34
CA GLU A 54 8.75 7.94 -1.27
C GLU A 54 7.95 8.99 -2.05
N LEU A 55 8.60 10.10 -2.40
CA LEU A 55 7.99 11.12 -3.28
C LEU A 55 7.91 10.58 -4.71
N ALA A 56 6.84 10.95 -5.43
CA ALA A 56 6.63 10.61 -6.83
C ALA A 56 6.03 11.80 -7.60
N ASP A 57 6.02 11.71 -8.93
CA ASP A 57 5.65 12.85 -9.79
C ASP A 57 4.22 13.37 -9.54
N SER A 58 3.28 12.48 -9.21
CA SER A 58 1.85 12.78 -9.04
C SER A 58 1.32 12.55 -7.62
N GLY A 59 2.20 12.27 -6.65
CA GLY A 59 1.77 11.99 -5.28
C GLY A 59 2.85 11.37 -4.40
N ILE A 60 2.43 10.80 -3.28
CA ILE A 60 3.31 10.07 -2.34
C ILE A 60 3.09 8.57 -2.54
N ARG A 61 4.17 7.82 -2.83
CA ARG A 61 4.09 6.37 -2.97
C ARG A 61 4.34 5.70 -1.63
N LEU A 62 3.29 5.06 -1.13
CA LEU A 62 3.29 4.25 0.08
C LEU A 62 3.52 2.79 -0.29
N ARG A 63 4.57 2.19 0.26
CA ARG A 63 4.96 0.79 0.07
C ARG A 63 4.58 0.01 1.31
N LEU A 64 3.39 -0.61 1.29
CA LEU A 64 2.92 -1.50 2.34
C LEU A 64 3.70 -2.80 2.28
N ARG A 65 4.37 -3.18 3.37
CA ARG A 65 5.17 -4.39 3.49
C ARG A 65 4.60 -5.32 4.55
N TYR A 66 4.56 -6.60 4.24
CA TYR A 66 4.01 -7.64 5.11
C TYR A 66 4.66 -9.00 4.80
N GLN A 67 4.69 -9.87 5.80
CA GLN A 67 5.12 -11.25 5.62
C GLN A 67 3.96 -12.10 5.08
N THR A 68 4.25 -13.08 4.23
CA THR A 68 3.26 -14.05 3.74
C THR A 68 3.94 -15.34 3.30
N LEU A 69 3.20 -16.45 3.25
CA LEU A 69 3.73 -17.69 2.69
C LEU A 69 3.99 -17.51 1.20
N ALA A 70 5.14 -17.97 0.72
CA ALA A 70 5.52 -17.85 -0.70
C ALA A 70 4.45 -18.42 -1.66
N THR A 71 3.78 -19.51 -1.25
CA THR A 71 2.70 -20.16 -2.01
C THR A 71 1.41 -19.33 -2.09
N ASP A 72 1.18 -18.46 -1.11
CA ASP A 72 -0.04 -17.65 -0.99
C ASP A 72 0.16 -16.19 -1.43
N ARG A 73 1.39 -15.80 -1.74
CA ARG A 73 1.81 -14.43 -2.07
C ARG A 73 0.80 -13.67 -2.94
N GLN A 74 0.49 -14.21 -4.12
CA GLN A 74 -0.39 -13.53 -5.09
C GLN A 74 -1.84 -13.40 -4.60
N ARG A 75 -2.33 -14.43 -3.93
CA ARG A 75 -3.70 -14.47 -3.37
C ARG A 75 -3.85 -13.43 -2.27
N ILE A 76 -2.88 -13.37 -1.36
CA ILE A 76 -2.88 -12.42 -0.24
C ILE A 76 -2.68 -10.98 -0.73
N SER A 77 -1.75 -10.76 -1.66
CA SER A 77 -1.54 -9.44 -2.27
C SER A 77 -2.82 -8.90 -2.92
N SER A 78 -3.51 -9.74 -3.71
CA SER A 78 -4.79 -9.36 -4.33
C SER A 78 -5.88 -9.04 -3.30
N ALA A 79 -5.99 -9.85 -2.25
CA ALA A 79 -6.95 -9.62 -1.17
C ALA A 79 -6.70 -8.29 -0.44
N ILE A 80 -5.42 -8.00 -0.14
CA ILE A 80 -5.00 -6.73 0.46
C ILE A 80 -5.37 -5.56 -0.46
N VAL A 81 -5.08 -5.64 -1.76
CA VAL A 81 -5.44 -4.59 -2.72
C VAL A 81 -6.94 -4.32 -2.72
N PHE A 82 -7.79 -5.35 -2.76
CA PHE A 82 -9.24 -5.15 -2.73
C PHE A 82 -9.73 -4.51 -1.42
N GLU A 83 -9.15 -4.89 -0.27
CA GLU A 83 -9.50 -4.28 1.01
C GLU A 83 -9.00 -2.83 1.11
N ILE A 84 -7.84 -2.50 0.52
CA ILE A 84 -7.34 -1.12 0.42
C ILE A 84 -8.32 -0.26 -0.39
N VAL A 85 -8.72 -0.71 -1.58
CA VAL A 85 -9.68 0.02 -2.43
C VAL A 85 -10.97 0.29 -1.66
N LYS A 86 -11.52 -0.71 -0.98
CA LYS A 86 -12.73 -0.58 -0.18
C LYS A 86 -12.57 0.34 1.04
N LYS A 87 -11.38 0.38 1.66
CA LYS A 87 -11.10 1.27 2.78
C LYS A 87 -10.94 2.72 2.33
N PHE A 88 -10.23 2.95 1.22
CA PHE A 88 -10.03 4.28 0.67
C PHE A 88 -11.35 4.87 0.14
N ASP A 89 -12.20 4.06 -0.49
CA ASP A 89 -13.56 4.46 -0.94
C ASP A 89 -14.47 4.94 0.22
N ARG A 90 -14.13 4.61 1.47
CA ARG A 90 -14.86 5.01 2.68
C ARG A 90 -14.24 6.18 3.44
N SER A 91 -13.07 6.65 3.01
CA SER A 91 -12.38 7.78 3.63
C SER A 91 -12.46 8.99 2.72
N ASP A 92 -12.99 10.10 3.23
CA ASP A 92 -13.03 11.37 2.50
C ASP A 92 -11.69 12.14 2.52
N LYS A 93 -10.63 11.53 3.08
CA LYS A 93 -9.33 12.18 3.30
C LYS A 93 -8.18 11.52 2.54
N VAL A 94 -8.43 10.38 1.90
CA VAL A 94 -7.40 9.60 1.22
C VAL A 94 -7.87 9.29 -0.19
N GLU A 95 -7.10 9.76 -1.17
CA GLU A 95 -7.41 9.58 -2.58
C GLU A 95 -6.25 8.90 -3.31
N PHE A 96 -6.58 7.99 -4.22
CA PHE A 96 -5.59 7.45 -5.15
C PHE A 96 -5.13 8.54 -6.11
N ALA A 97 -3.82 8.67 -6.30
CA ALA A 97 -3.30 9.59 -7.30
C ALA A 97 -3.46 9.01 -8.70
N TYR A 98 -4.00 9.84 -9.60
CA TYR A 98 -3.98 9.61 -11.04
C TYR A 98 -2.96 10.54 -11.69
N PRO A 99 -2.30 10.12 -12.78
CA PRO A 99 -1.49 11.03 -13.58
C PRO A 99 -2.34 12.22 -14.04
N HIS A 100 -1.94 13.42 -13.66
CA HIS A 100 -2.57 14.66 -14.09
C HIS A 100 -1.53 15.66 -14.59
N THR A 101 -1.97 16.65 -15.36
CA THR A 101 -1.09 17.67 -15.94
C THR A 101 -1.78 19.02 -15.86
N GLU A 102 -1.09 20.00 -15.28
CA GLU A 102 -1.54 21.39 -15.29
C GLU A 102 -0.97 22.11 -16.52
N VAL A 103 -1.84 22.70 -17.34
CA VAL A 103 -1.44 23.44 -18.55
C VAL A 103 -1.64 24.93 -18.30
N ILE A 104 -0.54 25.65 -18.13
CA ILE A 104 -0.55 27.12 -18.01
C ILE A 104 -0.37 27.72 -19.41
N TYR A 105 -1.46 28.21 -20.00
CA TYR A 105 -1.41 28.92 -21.28
C TYR A 105 -0.94 30.36 -21.10
N ARG A 106 0.21 30.70 -21.69
CA ARG A 106 0.70 32.10 -21.80
C ARG A 106 0.60 32.55 -23.26
N PRO A 107 -0.35 33.42 -23.63
CA PRO A 107 -0.42 33.94 -24.99
C PRO A 107 0.83 34.76 -25.31
N LYS A 108 1.31 34.65 -26.54
CA LYS A 108 2.43 35.48 -27.03
C LYS A 108 1.89 36.87 -27.31
N GLU A 109 2.46 37.89 -26.66
CA GLU A 109 2.18 39.28 -27.02
C GLU A 109 2.61 39.53 -28.47
N ALA A 110 1.74 40.21 -29.24
CA ALA A 110 1.88 40.45 -30.67
C ALA A 110 2.89 41.56 -30.97
#